data_AF-A0A7V9CD44-F1
#
_entry.id   AF-A0A7V9CD44-F1
#
_cell.length_a   1.000
_cell.length_b   1.000
_cell.length_c   1.000
_cell.angle_alpha   90.00
_cell.angle_beta   90.00
_cell.angle_gamma   90.00
#
_symmetry.space_group_name_H-M   'P 1'
#
loop_
_entity.id
_entity.type
_entity.pdbx_description
1 polymer ?
#
loop_
_entity_poly.entity_id
_entity_poly.type
_entity_poly.pdbx_seq_one_letter_code
_entity_poly.pdbx_strand_id
1 'polypeptide(L)'
;VRYLWMRQKQIIGSHFANAYEATKANELIEQGLIRPVLWRTMGWEGVGEAHQLMKENKHLGKIAILVGAEEEGLGRTEEGPGAIHAEVGA
;
A
#
# COMPACT_ATOMS: atom_id res chain seq x y z
N VAL A 1 3.62 -17.56 27.84
CA VAL A 1 2.21 -18.04 27.88
C VAL A 1 1.40 -17.46 29.05
N ARG A 2 1.99 -17.20 30.22
CA ARG A 2 1.30 -16.58 31.39
C ARG A 2 0.42 -15.37 31.06
N TYR A 3 0.94 -14.37 30.35
CA TYR A 3 0.20 -13.16 29.99
C TYR A 3 -0.90 -13.37 28.95
N LEU A 4 -0.85 -14.49 28.23
CA LEU A 4 -1.85 -14.88 27.25
C LEU A 4 -2.99 -15.63 27.95
N TRP A 5 -2.69 -16.75 28.60
CA TRP A 5 -3.68 -17.66 29.21
C TRP A 5 -4.42 -17.00 30.38
N MET A 6 -3.72 -16.34 31.30
CA MET A 6 -4.36 -15.75 32.49
C MET A 6 -5.27 -14.56 32.16
N ARG A 7 -5.14 -13.99 30.94
CA ARG A 7 -5.98 -12.91 30.43
C ARG A 7 -6.82 -13.34 29.23
N GLN A 8 -6.89 -14.65 28.95
CA GLN A 8 -7.69 -15.25 27.88
C GLN A 8 -7.50 -14.56 26.52
N LYS A 9 -6.27 -14.16 26.19
CA LYS A 9 -5.95 -13.56 24.90
C LYS A 9 -5.78 -14.65 23.83
N GLN A 10 -6.11 -14.31 22.59
CA GLN A 10 -5.90 -15.18 21.44
C GLN A 10 -4.74 -14.66 20.58
N ILE A 11 -4.02 -15.57 19.93
CA ILE A 11 -3.09 -15.26 18.84
C ILE A 11 -3.78 -15.74 17.57
N ILE A 12 -4.17 -14.80 16.71
CA ILE A 12 -4.89 -15.09 15.46
C ILE A 12 -3.91 -14.85 14.32
N GLY A 13 -3.56 -15.91 13.59
CA GLY A 13 -2.83 -15.79 12.34
C GLY A 13 -3.74 -15.23 11.24
N SER A 14 -3.18 -14.41 10.36
CA SER A 14 -3.88 -13.90 9.17
C SER A 14 -2.95 -14.01 7.96
N HIS A 15 -3.51 -14.25 6.78
CA HIS A 15 -2.76 -14.34 5.53
C HIS A 15 -3.62 -13.85 4.38
N PHE A 16 -3.22 -12.72 3.79
CA PHE A 16 -3.92 -12.07 2.68
C PHE A 16 -5.42 -11.83 2.98
N ALA A 17 -6.27 -11.96 1.96
CA ALA A 17 -7.72 -11.81 2.01
C ALA A 17 -8.36 -12.68 0.92
N ASN A 18 -9.59 -13.13 1.14
CA ASN A 18 -10.37 -13.72 0.05
C ASN A 18 -10.90 -12.64 -0.91
N ALA A 19 -11.45 -13.05 -2.06
CA ALA A 19 -11.93 -12.12 -3.09
C ALA A 19 -13.06 -11.19 -2.60
N TYR A 20 -13.92 -11.69 -1.69
CA TYR A 20 -14.98 -10.87 -1.10
C TYR A 20 -14.41 -9.77 -0.22
N GLU A 21 -13.48 -10.11 0.67
CA GLU A 21 -12.78 -9.15 1.54
C GLU A 21 -11.97 -8.12 0.74
N ALA A 22 -11.28 -8.55 -0.32
CA ALA A 22 -10.56 -7.65 -1.21
C ALA A 22 -11.50 -6.66 -1.92
N THR A 23 -12.68 -7.12 -2.35
CA THR A 23 -13.72 -6.25 -2.93
C THR A 23 -14.20 -5.24 -1.89
N LYS A 24 -14.47 -5.67 -0.65
CA LYS A 24 -14.84 -4.76 0.44
C LYS A 24 -13.75 -3.74 0.77
N ALA A 25 -12.48 -4.12 0.70
CA ALA A 25 -11.38 -3.17 0.88
C ALA A 25 -11.35 -2.12 -0.24
N ASN A 26 -11.63 -2.50 -1.49
CA ASN A 26 -11.71 -1.58 -2.62
C ASN A 26 -12.90 -0.62 -2.52
N GLU A 27 -14.08 -1.10 -2.09
CA GLU A 27 -15.25 -0.24 -1.84
C GLU A 27 -14.92 0.91 -0.87
N LEU A 28 -14.10 0.66 0.17
CA LEU A 28 -13.65 1.69 1.10
C LEU A 28 -12.71 2.72 0.45
N ILE A 29 -11.92 2.31 -0.55
CA ILE A 29 -11.08 3.22 -1.34
C ILE A 29 -11.93 4.08 -2.26
N GLU A 30 -12.91 3.48 -2.95
CA GLU A 30 -13.86 4.19 -3.82
C GLU A 30 -14.68 5.22 -3.05
N GLN A 31 -15.10 4.91 -1.82
CA GLN A 31 -15.79 5.83 -0.91
C GLN A 31 -14.88 6.93 -0.34
N GLY A 32 -13.57 6.88 -0.61
CA GLY A 32 -12.59 7.83 -0.08
C GLY A 32 -12.31 7.70 1.43
N LEU A 33 -12.81 6.64 2.08
CA LEU A 33 -12.58 6.35 3.50
C LEU A 33 -11.16 5.82 3.74
N ILE A 34 -10.58 5.14 2.76
CA ILE A 34 -9.20 4.68 2.73
C ILE A 34 -8.51 5.32 1.51
N ARG A 35 -7.26 5.75 1.69
CA ARG A 35 -6.45 6.32 0.60
C ARG A 35 -5.14 5.52 0.43
N PRO A 36 -4.69 5.26 -0.81
CA PRO A 36 -3.36 4.70 -1.03
C PRO A 36 -2.26 5.59 -0.45
N VAL A 37 -1.19 5.00 0.07
CA VAL A 37 -0.02 5.73 0.57
C VAL A 37 1.19 5.36 -0.28
N LEU A 38 1.58 6.27 -1.18
CA LEU A 38 2.72 6.13 -2.09
C LEU A 38 3.91 6.92 -1.55
N TRP A 39 5.13 6.42 -1.75
CA TRP A 39 6.36 7.16 -1.44
C TRP A 39 7.07 7.61 -2.72
N ARG A 40 7.28 6.69 -3.66
CA ARG A 40 7.91 6.96 -4.94
C ARG A 40 7.15 6.26 -6.06
N THR A 41 7.11 6.90 -7.21
CA THR A 41 6.72 6.29 -8.48
C THR A 41 7.95 6.29 -9.37
N MET A 42 8.23 5.17 -10.04
CA MET A 42 9.41 5.01 -10.89
C MET A 42 9.00 4.42 -12.24
N GLY A 43 9.80 4.65 -13.29
CA GLY A 43 9.62 3.99 -14.58
C GLY A 43 9.98 2.50 -14.53
N TRP A 44 9.72 1.78 -15.62
CA TRP A 44 10.03 0.36 -15.79
C TRP A 44 11.49 0.00 -15.43
N GLU A 45 12.45 0.82 -15.85
CA GLU A 45 13.88 0.63 -15.55
C GLU A 45 14.19 0.69 -14.02
N GLY A 46 13.31 1.30 -13.23
CA GLY A 46 13.45 1.43 -11.78
C GLY A 46 13.05 0.19 -10.98
N VAL A 47 12.52 -0.87 -11.61
CA VAL A 47 12.03 -2.08 -10.91
C VAL A 47 13.11 -2.71 -10.02
N GLY A 48 14.35 -2.81 -10.51
CA GLY A 48 15.46 -3.40 -9.76
C GLY A 48 15.80 -2.57 -8.51
N GLU A 49 15.89 -1.25 -8.67
CA GLU A 49 16.14 -0.33 -7.55
C GLU A 49 15.00 -0.38 -6.52
N ALA A 50 13.74 -0.38 -6.96
CA ALA A 50 12.58 -0.46 -6.07
C ALA A 50 12.65 -1.71 -5.16
N HIS A 51 12.97 -2.87 -5.73
CA HIS A 51 13.15 -4.11 -4.96
C HIS A 51 14.36 -4.06 -4.04
N GLN A 52 15.47 -3.44 -4.45
CA GLN A 52 16.64 -3.28 -3.60
C GLN A 52 16.34 -2.36 -2.40
N LEU A 53 15.63 -1.25 -2.61
CA LEU A 53 15.18 -0.36 -1.54
C LEU A 53 14.27 -1.09 -0.54
N MET A 54 13.36 -1.94 -1.02
CA MET A 54 12.54 -2.80 -0.14
C MET A 54 13.40 -3.78 0.66
N LYS A 55 14.30 -4.50 0.00
CA LYS A 55 15.21 -5.46 0.65
C LYS A 55 16.06 -4.81 1.74
N GLU A 56 16.50 -3.58 1.53
CA GLU A 56 17.32 -2.82 2.47
C GLU A 56 16.51 -2.01 3.50
N ASN A 57 15.17 -2.11 3.49
CA ASN A 57 14.26 -1.28 4.31
C ASN A 57 14.49 0.23 4.15
N LYS A 58 14.88 0.67 2.95
CA LYS A 58 15.10 2.08 2.57
C LYS A 58 13.88 2.67 1.86
N HIS A 59 12.67 2.37 2.34
CA HIS A 59 11.43 2.93 1.82
C HIS A 59 10.48 3.32 2.97
N LEU A 60 9.69 4.37 2.77
CA LEU A 60 8.80 4.94 3.78
C LEU A 60 7.31 4.67 3.49
N GLY A 61 7.02 3.97 2.40
CA GLY A 61 5.67 3.67 1.94
C GLY A 61 5.69 2.65 0.80
N LYS A 62 4.66 2.65 -0.04
CA LYS A 62 4.63 1.82 -1.25
C LYS A 62 5.41 2.49 -2.38
N ILE A 63 6.15 1.71 -3.15
CA ILE A 63 6.77 2.14 -4.40
C ILE A 63 5.88 1.65 -5.54
N ALA A 64 5.52 2.53 -6.47
CA ALA A 64 4.76 2.21 -7.68
C ALA A 64 5.67 2.22 -8.91
N ILE A 65 5.37 1.36 -9.89
CA ILE A 65 6.11 1.27 -11.15
C ILE A 65 5.18 1.60 -12.31
N LEU A 66 5.58 2.54 -13.15
CA LEU A 66 4.96 2.82 -14.44
C LEU A 66 5.36 1.72 -15.42
N VAL A 67 4.38 0.96 -15.91
CA VAL A 67 4.59 -0.13 -16.88
C VAL A 67 4.15 0.30 -18.28
N GLY A 68 2.85 0.62 -18.45
CA GLY A 68 2.28 1.11 -19.71
C GLY A 68 1.82 2.57 -19.67
N ALA A 69 1.90 3.23 -18.52
CA ALA A 69 1.64 4.66 -18.38
C ALA A 69 2.93 5.44 -18.67
N GLU A 70 2.84 6.51 -19.45
CA GLU A 70 3.99 7.35 -19.81
C GLU A 70 4.42 8.29 -18.67
N GLU A 71 3.49 8.69 -17.82
CA GLU A 71 3.72 9.58 -16.68
C GLU A 71 2.73 9.33 -15.53
N GLU A 72 2.99 9.94 -14.37
CA GLU A 72 2.09 9.89 -13.22
C GLU A 72 0.77 10.62 -13.50
N GLY A 73 -0.31 10.19 -12.85
CA GLY A 73 -1.64 10.84 -12.94
C GLY A 73 -2.49 10.41 -14.14
N LEU A 74 -1.93 9.68 -15.11
CA LEU A 74 -2.71 9.06 -16.18
C LEU A 74 -3.71 8.01 -15.64
N GLY A 75 -4.86 7.89 -16.32
CA GLY A 75 -5.93 6.95 -15.94
C GLY A 75 -6.93 7.48 -14.92
N ARG A 76 -6.75 8.71 -14.41
CA ARG A 76 -7.74 9.37 -13.55
C ARG A 76 -8.94 9.84 -14.38
N THR A 77 -10.11 9.27 -14.12
CA THR A 77 -11.37 9.60 -14.81
C THR A 77 -12.32 10.46 -13.96
N GLU A 78 -12.07 10.58 -12.66
CA GLU A 78 -12.90 11.35 -11.73
C GLU A 78 -12.05 12.22 -10.79
N GLU A 79 -12.67 13.24 -10.19
CA GLU A 79 -12.00 14.06 -9.18
C GLU A 79 -12.00 13.38 -7.80
N GLY A 80 -10.91 13.58 -7.06
CA GLY A 80 -10.77 13.05 -5.72
C GLY A 80 -9.41 13.42 -5.11
N PRO A 81 -9.23 13.23 -3.80
CA PRO A 81 -8.01 13.62 -3.11
C PRO A 81 -6.77 12.80 -3.53
N GLY A 82 -6.95 11.70 -4.28
CA GLY A 82 -5.85 10.86 -4.78
C GLY A 82 -5.06 10.15 -3.69
N ALA A 83 -3.90 9.62 -4.04
CA ALA A 83 -2.98 9.01 -3.07
C ALA A 83 -2.41 10.05 -2.09
N ILE A 84 -2.09 9.59 -0.88
CA ILE A 84 -1.24 10.34 0.05
C ILE A 84 0.20 10.05 -0.35
N HIS A 85 0.99 11.10 -0.59
CA HIS A 85 2.42 10.96 -0.83
C HIS A 85 3.17 11.10 0.48
N ALA A 86 3.83 10.03 0.91
CA ALA A 86 4.68 10.02 2.08
C ALA A 86 5.92 10.89 1.80
N GLU A 87 6.00 12.04 2.44
CA GLU A 87 7.20 12.90 2.40
C GLU A 87 8.18 12.49 3.50
N VAL A 88 9.47 12.77 3.30
CA VAL A 88 10.50 12.48 4.30
C VAL A 88 10.36 13.47 5.45
N GLY A 89 9.85 13.00 6.60
CA GLY A 89 9.99 13.67 7.90
C GLY A 89 8.70 14.14 8.56
N ALA A 90 8.37 13.47 9.67
CA ALA A 90 8.07 14.16 10.93
C ALA A 90 9.14 13.73 11.95
#